data_AF-A0A2X2J8V0-F1
#
_entry.id   AF-A0A2X2J8V0-F1
#
_cell.length_a   1.000
_cell.length_b   1.000
_cell.length_c   1.000
_cell.angle_alpha   90.00
_cell.angle_beta   90.00
_cell.angle_gamma   90.00
#
_symmetry.space_group_name_H-M   'P 1'
#
loop_
_entity.id
_entity.type
_entity.pdbx_description
1 polymer ?
#
loop_
_entity_poly.entity_id
_entity_poly.type
_entity_poly.pdbx_seq_one_letter_code
_entity_poly.pdbx_strand_id
1 'polypeptide(L)'
;MRPLRCLFVLPFVLFTSGCTHWANDSWTGKDKAQHFVSSAAFAAAGAAYGDHQNWSEARSRSFGLMFSIGLGAAKELYDSREGGTGWSWKDFAWDVAGAATGYSLYHATR
;
A
#
# COMPACT_ATOMS: atom_id res chain seq x y z
N MET A 1 -0.16 -33.30 -2.99
CA MET A 1 -0.24 -33.25 -1.51
C MET A 1 0.31 -31.91 -1.02
N ARG A 2 -0.56 -31.07 -0.44
CA ARG A 2 -0.32 -29.98 0.53
C ARG A 2 0.64 -28.80 0.20
N PRO A 3 0.20 -27.80 -0.57
CA PRO A 3 0.63 -26.40 -0.37
C PRO A 3 -0.19 -25.69 0.74
N LEU A 4 -1.29 -26.31 1.20
CA LEU A 4 -2.23 -25.72 2.15
C LEU A 4 -1.63 -25.42 3.54
N ARG A 5 -0.49 -26.00 3.91
CA ARG A 5 0.10 -25.83 5.25
C ARG A 5 0.79 -24.48 5.45
N CYS A 6 1.41 -23.89 4.44
CA CYS A 6 2.05 -22.57 4.58
C CYS A 6 1.04 -21.42 4.59
N LEU A 7 -0.12 -21.59 3.94
CA LEU A 7 -1.15 -20.55 3.85
C LEU A 7 -1.73 -20.17 5.23
N PHE A 8 -1.73 -21.10 6.18
CA PHE A 8 -2.24 -20.86 7.54
C PHE A 8 -1.16 -20.44 8.54
N VAL A 9 0.13 -20.62 8.22
CA VAL A 9 1.23 -20.27 9.14
C VAL A 9 1.51 -18.77 9.12
N LEU A 10 1.46 -18.14 7.95
CA LEU A 10 1.69 -16.69 7.79
C LEU A 10 0.69 -15.83 8.58
N PRO A 11 -0.63 -16.05 8.50
CA PRO A 11 -1.60 -15.32 9.33
C PRO A 11 -1.37 -15.60 10.83
N PHE A 12 -1.11 -16.85 11.20
CA PHE A 12 -0.93 -17.25 12.60
C PHE A 12 0.32 -16.63 13.26
N VAL A 13 1.37 -16.37 12.48
CA VAL A 13 2.57 -15.64 12.94
C VAL A 13 2.31 -14.13 13.02
N LEU A 14 1.50 -13.57 12.12
CA LEU A 14 1.13 -12.14 12.13
C LEU A 14 0.16 -11.79 13.27
N PHE A 15 -0.71 -12.73 13.70
CA PHE A 15 -1.69 -12.49 14.78
C PHE A 15 -1.17 -12.75 16.20
N THR A 16 0.09 -13.15 16.38
CA THR A 16 0.64 -13.50 17.70
C THR A 16 1.59 -12.44 18.29
N SER A 17 1.72 -11.27 17.66
CA SER A 17 2.71 -10.25 18.04
C SER A 17 2.09 -8.88 18.34
N GLY A 18 1.99 -8.54 19.63
CA GLY A 18 1.99 -7.16 20.12
C GLY A 18 0.63 -6.47 20.28
N CYS A 19 0.53 -5.61 21.31
CA CYS A 19 -0.53 -4.63 21.41
C CYS A 19 -0.44 -3.68 20.21
N THR A 20 -1.24 -3.92 19.16
CA THR A 20 -1.39 -2.95 18.08
C THR A 20 -2.09 -1.72 18.64
N HIS A 21 -1.51 -0.54 18.41
CA HIS A 21 -2.10 0.72 18.84
C HIS A 21 -2.39 1.60 17.62
N TRP A 22 -3.38 2.47 17.75
CA TRP A 22 -3.82 3.37 16.69
C TRP A 22 -3.11 4.72 16.81
N ALA A 23 -2.74 5.29 15.68
CA ALA A 23 -2.22 6.65 15.64
C ALA A 23 -3.32 7.67 15.95
N ASN A 24 -2.97 8.69 16.73
CA ASN A 24 -3.84 9.85 17.01
C ASN A 24 -3.30 11.11 16.33
N ASP A 25 -3.37 11.11 15.01
CA ASP A 25 -2.82 12.13 14.11
C ASP A 25 -3.92 13.01 13.46
N SER A 26 -3.54 14.02 12.69
CA SER A 26 -4.48 14.88 11.95
C SER A 26 -4.79 14.34 10.55
N TRP A 27 -5.94 14.70 10.00
CA TRP A 27 -6.31 14.35 8.60
C TRP A 27 -5.51 15.10 7.54
N THR A 28 -4.80 16.14 7.93
CA THR A 28 -4.02 17.01 7.04
C THR A 28 -2.63 17.24 7.61
N GLY A 29 -1.70 17.65 6.75
CA GLY A 29 -0.32 17.95 7.15
C GLY A 29 0.69 17.48 6.10
N LYS A 30 1.96 17.82 6.32
CA LYS A 30 3.08 17.42 5.46
C LYS A 30 3.13 15.90 5.27
N ASP A 31 2.96 15.17 6.36
CA ASP A 31 2.97 13.72 6.41
C ASP A 31 1.92 13.10 5.47
N LYS A 32 0.67 13.60 5.52
CA LYS A 32 -0.41 13.14 4.63
C LYS A 32 -0.15 13.43 3.15
N ALA A 33 0.46 14.57 2.86
CA ALA A 33 0.89 14.88 1.49
C ALA A 33 1.99 13.93 1.00
N GLN A 34 2.89 13.48 1.89
CA GLN A 34 3.91 12.50 1.54
C GLN A 34 3.30 11.13 1.24
N HIS A 35 2.34 10.67 2.04
CA HIS A 35 1.56 9.45 1.76
C HIS A 35 0.88 9.51 0.40
N PHE A 36 0.14 10.60 0.12
CA PHE A 36 -0.51 10.79 -1.16
C PHE A 36 0.45 10.78 -2.35
N VAL A 37 1.51 11.59 -2.30
CA VAL A 37 2.46 11.73 -3.42
C VAL A 37 3.27 10.45 -3.65
N SER A 38 3.76 9.83 -2.56
CA SER A 38 4.52 8.58 -2.67
C SER A 38 3.68 7.45 -3.23
N SER A 39 2.43 7.31 -2.76
CA SER A 39 1.50 6.30 -3.28
C SER A 39 1.11 6.56 -4.75
N ALA A 40 0.90 7.82 -5.14
CA ALA A 40 0.71 8.14 -6.56
C ALA A 40 1.92 7.72 -7.42
N ALA A 41 3.13 8.01 -6.95
CA ALA A 41 4.36 7.64 -7.64
C ALA A 41 4.52 6.11 -7.73
N PHE A 42 4.28 5.37 -6.65
CA PHE A 42 4.37 3.90 -6.65
C PHE A 42 3.34 3.26 -7.56
N ALA A 43 2.10 3.77 -7.61
CA ALA A 43 1.08 3.26 -8.51
C ALA A 43 1.46 3.46 -9.98
N ALA A 44 1.94 4.65 -10.34
CA ALA A 44 2.44 4.95 -11.67
C ALA A 44 3.67 4.10 -12.04
N ALA A 45 4.62 3.96 -11.12
CA ALA A 45 5.83 3.16 -11.34
C ALA A 45 5.52 1.67 -11.51
N GLY A 46 4.60 1.11 -10.71
CA GLY A 46 4.17 -0.27 -10.87
C GLY A 46 3.42 -0.51 -12.17
N ALA A 47 2.58 0.43 -12.61
CA ALA A 47 1.96 0.37 -13.93
C ALA A 47 3.01 0.40 -15.05
N ALA A 48 3.95 1.36 -15.00
CA ALA A 48 5.06 1.46 -15.94
C ALA A 48 5.89 0.19 -16.04
N TYR A 49 6.16 -0.43 -14.89
CA TYR A 49 6.83 -1.72 -14.84
C TYR A 49 6.04 -2.79 -15.59
N GLY A 50 4.74 -2.93 -15.34
CA GLY A 50 3.89 -3.92 -16.01
C GLY A 50 3.87 -3.76 -17.52
N ASP A 51 3.85 -2.53 -18.00
CA ASP A 51 3.86 -2.26 -19.44
C ASP A 51 5.23 -2.55 -20.08
N HIS A 52 6.32 -2.30 -19.38
CA HIS A 52 7.65 -2.74 -19.82
C HIS A 52 7.75 -4.28 -19.89
N GLN A 53 6.90 -5.00 -19.14
CA GLN A 53 6.75 -6.45 -19.24
C GLN A 53 5.76 -6.90 -20.33
N ASN A 54 5.26 -5.98 -21.16
CA ASN A 54 4.23 -6.23 -22.18
C ASN A 54 2.93 -6.83 -21.62
N TRP A 55 2.56 -6.46 -20.40
CA TRP A 55 1.24 -6.81 -19.87
C TRP A 55 0.14 -6.02 -20.56
N SER A 56 -1.10 -6.52 -20.50
CA SER A 56 -2.25 -5.72 -20.92
C SER A 56 -2.36 -4.48 -20.05
N GLU A 57 -2.86 -3.38 -20.62
CA GLU A 57 -3.00 -2.10 -19.91
C GLU A 57 -3.76 -2.26 -18.59
N ALA A 58 -4.89 -2.99 -18.61
CA ALA A 58 -5.66 -3.28 -17.41
C ALA A 58 -4.83 -4.02 -16.35
N ARG A 59 -4.01 -5.00 -16.75
CA ARG A 59 -3.16 -5.76 -15.82
C ARG A 59 -2.05 -4.88 -15.24
N SER A 60 -1.38 -4.07 -16.06
CA SER A 60 -0.35 -3.14 -15.60
C SER A 60 -0.92 -2.16 -14.58
N ARG A 61 -2.07 -1.56 -14.89
CA ARG A 61 -2.75 -0.59 -14.03
C ARG A 61 -3.20 -1.21 -12.71
N SER A 62 -3.84 -2.38 -12.75
CA SER A 62 -4.23 -3.10 -11.54
C SER A 62 -3.03 -3.50 -10.69
N PHE A 63 -1.93 -3.94 -11.32
CA PHE A 63 -0.70 -4.25 -10.60
C PHE A 63 -0.13 -3.01 -9.89
N GLY A 64 -0.02 -1.88 -10.59
CA GLY A 64 0.48 -0.63 -9.98
C GLY A 64 -0.36 -0.20 -8.78
N LEU A 65 -1.68 -0.20 -8.92
CA LEU A 65 -2.60 0.14 -7.83
C LEU A 65 -2.41 -0.77 -6.61
N MET A 66 -2.42 -2.09 -6.83
CA MET A 66 -2.28 -3.07 -5.75
C MET A 66 -0.88 -3.04 -5.12
N PHE A 67 0.16 -2.79 -5.92
CA PHE A 67 1.52 -2.61 -5.44
C PHE A 67 1.61 -1.42 -4.48
N SER A 68 1.09 -0.27 -4.87
CA SER A 68 1.09 0.93 -4.02
C SER A 68 0.29 0.75 -2.73
N ILE A 69 -0.94 0.24 -2.82
CA ILE A 69 -1.79 0.01 -1.64
C ILE A 69 -1.13 -1.01 -0.70
N GLY A 70 -0.51 -2.05 -1.26
CA GLY A 70 0.23 -3.04 -0.50
C GLY A 70 1.41 -2.44 0.28
N LEU A 71 2.15 -1.51 -0.33
CA LEU A 71 3.22 -0.78 0.36
C LEU A 71 2.70 0.11 1.50
N GLY A 72 1.60 0.83 1.28
CA GLY A 72 0.94 1.63 2.33
C GLY A 72 0.48 0.76 3.51
N ALA A 73 -0.22 -0.35 3.23
CA ALA A 73 -0.63 -1.29 4.27
C ALA A 73 0.55 -1.92 5.01
N ALA A 74 1.64 -2.26 4.31
CA ALA A 74 2.84 -2.81 4.92
C ALA A 74 3.53 -1.78 5.83
N LYS A 75 3.55 -0.50 5.44
CA LYS A 75 4.08 0.59 6.25
C LYS A 75 3.26 0.79 7.52
N GLU A 76 1.94 0.87 7.43
CA GLU A 76 1.07 1.02 8.62
C GLU A 76 1.13 -0.20 9.56
N LEU A 77 1.27 -1.41 8.99
CA LEU A 77 1.52 -2.61 9.79
C LEU A 77 2.87 -2.55 10.50
N TYR A 78 3.91 -2.03 9.83
CA TYR A 78 5.22 -1.82 10.44
C TYR A 78 5.16 -0.75 11.54
N ASP A 79 4.37 0.31 11.37
CA ASP A 79 4.18 1.37 12.37
C ASP A 79 3.37 0.89 13.58
N SER A 80 2.60 -0.18 13.43
CA SER A 80 1.86 -0.84 14.52
C SER A 80 2.73 -1.66 15.48
N ARG A 81 4.04 -1.81 15.20
CA ARG A 81 4.99 -2.51 16.07
C ARG A 81 5.14 -1.82 17.43
N GLU A 82 5.70 -2.53 18.41
CA GLU A 82 6.06 -1.95 19.69
C GLU A 82 7.04 -0.77 19.52
N GLY A 83 6.73 0.38 20.13
CA GLY A 83 7.49 1.62 19.98
C GLY A 83 7.34 2.33 18.62
N GLY A 84 6.47 1.82 17.73
CA GLY A 84 6.07 2.51 16.51
C GLY A 84 5.05 3.63 16.76
N THR A 85 4.60 4.28 15.69
CA THR A 85 3.60 5.38 15.73
C THR A 85 2.15 4.90 15.78
N GLY A 86 1.92 3.61 15.58
CA GLY A 86 0.60 2.99 15.50
C GLY A 86 0.01 3.05 14.09
N TRP A 87 -1.00 2.21 13.83
CA TRP A 87 -1.73 2.24 12.55
C TRP A 87 -2.52 3.55 12.43
N SER A 88 -2.30 4.30 11.35
CA SER A 88 -3.11 5.45 10.97
C SER A 88 -4.04 5.11 9.81
N TRP A 89 -5.34 5.09 10.09
CA TRP A 89 -6.36 5.05 9.04
C TRP A 89 -6.33 6.29 8.13
N LYS A 90 -5.79 7.40 8.64
CA LYS A 90 -5.71 8.65 7.89
C LYS A 90 -4.61 8.55 6.85
N ASP A 91 -3.44 8.06 7.23
CA ASP A 91 -2.35 7.77 6.30
C ASP A 91 -2.75 6.74 5.26
N PHE A 92 -3.33 5.62 5.69
CA PHE A 92 -3.78 4.59 4.76
C PHE A 92 -4.82 5.11 3.76
N ALA A 93 -5.74 5.99 4.19
CA ALA A 93 -6.69 6.64 3.28
C ALA A 93 -5.98 7.54 2.26
N TRP A 94 -4.96 8.29 2.68
CA TRP A 94 -4.14 9.10 1.76
C TRP A 94 -3.30 8.25 0.82
N ASP A 95 -2.85 7.07 1.24
CA ASP A 95 -2.19 6.10 0.37
C ASP A 95 -3.14 5.58 -0.71
N VAL A 96 -4.36 5.21 -0.34
CA VAL A 96 -5.38 4.77 -1.31
C VAL A 96 -5.74 5.90 -2.28
N ALA A 97 -5.94 7.13 -1.79
CA ALA A 97 -6.24 8.29 -2.62
C ALA A 97 -5.08 8.63 -3.57
N GLY A 98 -3.85 8.57 -3.08
CA GLY A 98 -2.62 8.75 -3.86
C GLY A 98 -2.50 7.69 -4.94
N ALA A 99 -2.62 6.41 -4.58
CA ALA A 99 -2.54 5.30 -5.51
C ALA A 99 -3.60 5.38 -6.62
N ALA A 100 -4.85 5.73 -6.29
CA ALA A 100 -5.91 5.97 -7.27
C ALA A 100 -5.60 7.15 -8.21
N THR A 101 -4.98 8.21 -7.67
CA THR A 101 -4.52 9.36 -8.46
C THR A 101 -3.42 8.95 -9.43
N GLY A 102 -2.39 8.25 -8.95
CA GLY A 102 -1.30 7.73 -9.80
C GLY A 102 -1.79 6.78 -10.88
N TYR A 103 -2.70 5.86 -10.53
CA TYR A 103 -3.39 4.97 -11.47
C TYR A 103 -4.09 5.73 -12.61
N SER A 104 -4.73 6.86 -12.29
CA SER A 104 -5.51 7.65 -13.24
C SER A 104 -4.61 8.53 -14.10
N LEU A 105 -3.66 9.24 -13.48
CA LEU A 105 -2.73 10.13 -14.18
C LEU A 105 -1.83 9.36 -15.15
N TYR A 106 -1.30 8.21 -14.71
CA TYR A 106 -0.43 7.40 -15.56
C TYR A 106 -1.12 6.99 -16.87
N HIS A 107 -2.38 6.59 -16.77
CA HIS A 107 -3.20 6.24 -17.92
C HIS A 107 -3.51 7.44 -18.81
N ALA A 108 -3.79 8.61 -18.23
CA ALA A 108 -4.09 9.81 -19.01
C ALA A 108 -2.89 10.31 -19.86
N THR A 109 -1.66 9.89 -19.52
CA THR A 109 -0.42 10.29 -20.20
C THR A 109 0.14 9.24 -21.17
N ARG A 110 -0.59 8.14 -21.37
CA ARG A 110 -0.22 7.01 -22.24
C ARG A 110 -1.04 7.01 -23.52
#